data_AF-A0A7K0TJN8-F1
#
_entry.id   AF-A0A7K0TJN8-F1
#
_cell.length_a   1.000
_cell.length_b   1.000
_cell.length_c   1.000
_cell.angle_alpha   90.00
_cell.angle_beta   90.00
_cell.angle_gamma   90.00
#
_symmetry.space_group_name_H-M   'P 1'
#
loop_
_entity.id
_entity.type
_entity.pdbx_description
1 polymer ?
#
loop_
_entity_poly.entity_id
_entity_poly.type
_entity_poly.pdbx_seq_one_letter_code
_entity_poly.pdbx_strand_id
1 'polypeptide(L)'
;MDQVVLNSGDTAWMLASTALVLLMTPGLAFFYGGMVRTKSVLNMMMMSMITIGIVSVLWVIYGFELAFGYKANSQWYGAISFS
;
A
#
# COMPACT_ATOMS: atom_id res chain seq x y z
N MET A 1 23.26 -1.18 23.18
CA MET A 1 22.31 -0.88 22.09
C MET A 1 23.11 -0.99 20.82
N ASP A 2 22.85 -2.00 20.00
CA ASP A 2 23.52 -2.11 18.71
C ASP A 2 23.08 -0.90 17.87
N GLN A 3 24.04 -0.20 17.27
CA GLN A 3 23.72 0.95 16.42
C GLN A 3 22.98 0.38 15.20
N VAL A 4 21.69 0.71 15.07
CA VAL A 4 20.93 0.37 13.86
C VAL A 4 21.44 1.30 12.75
N VAL A 5 22.49 0.85 12.08
CA VAL A 5 23.03 1.54 10.91
C VAL A 5 22.22 1.13 9.70
N LEU A 6 21.63 2.11 9.01
CA LEU A 6 20.90 1.84 7.77
C LEU A 6 21.87 1.30 6.70
N ASN A 7 21.60 0.08 6.24
CA ASN A 7 22.33 -0.51 5.13
C ASN A 7 21.72 -0.02 3.81
N SER A 8 22.56 0.50 2.91
CA SER A 8 22.12 1.02 1.61
C SER A 8 21.61 -0.08 0.67
N GLY A 9 22.19 -1.28 0.73
CA GLY A 9 21.74 -2.45 -0.03
C GLY A 9 20.36 -2.92 0.40
N ASP A 10 20.13 -3.04 1.72
CA ASP A 10 18.82 -3.43 2.26
C ASP A 10 17.76 -2.38 1.92
N THR A 11 18.11 -1.10 2.00
CA THR A 11 17.22 0.02 1.64
C THR A 11 16.86 -0.03 0.16
N ALA A 12 17.85 -0.22 -0.73
CA ALA A 12 17.62 -0.32 -2.17
C ALA A 12 16.72 -1.52 -2.51
N TRP A 13 16.95 -2.67 -1.87
CA TRP A 13 16.13 -3.86 -2.06
C TRP A 13 14.70 -3.67 -1.56
N MET A 14 14.50 -3.02 -0.41
CA MET A 14 13.18 -2.70 0.12
C MET A 14 12.40 -1.76 -0.81
N LEU A 15 13.05 -0.74 -1.36
CA LEU A 15 12.42 0.18 -2.31
C LEU A 15 12.04 -0.53 -3.62
N ALA A 16 12.96 -1.35 -4.16
CA ALA A 16 12.68 -2.17 -5.35
C ALA A 16 11.51 -3.13 -5.11
N SER A 17 11.51 -3.84 -3.99
CA SER A 17 10.42 -4.75 -3.59
C SER A 17 9.09 -4.02 -3.45
N THR A 18 9.08 -2.83 -2.85
CA THR A 18 7.87 -2.00 -2.70
C THR A 18 7.32 -1.56 -4.06
N ALA A 19 8.18 -1.22 -5.01
CA ALA A 19 7.77 -0.88 -6.37
C ALA A 19 7.14 -2.09 -7.11
N LEU A 20 7.68 -3.30 -6.92
CA LEU A 20 7.10 -4.52 -7.46
C LEU A 20 5.72 -4.82 -6.85
N VAL A 21 5.54 -4.59 -5.55
CA VAL A 21 4.23 -4.72 -4.89
C VAL A 21 3.24 -3.68 -5.44
N LEU A 22 3.68 -2.44 -5.65
CA LEU A 22 2.84 -1.39 -6.25
C LEU A 22 2.33 -1.81 -7.64
N LEU A 23 3.19 -2.44 -8.45
CA LEU A 23 2.85 -2.95 -9.79
C LEU A 23 1.76 -4.05 -9.77
N MET A 24 1.54 -4.72 -8.63
CA MET A 24 0.48 -5.74 -8.52
C MET A 24 -0.91 -5.12 -8.70
N THR A 25 -1.17 -3.90 -8.24
CA THR A 25 -2.52 -3.29 -8.32
C THR A 25 -2.93 -2.97 -9.76
N PRO A 26 -2.07 -2.39 -10.62
CA PRO A 26 -2.30 -2.36 -12.07
C PRO A 26 -2.40 -3.76 -12.70
N GLY A 27 -1.60 -4.72 -12.22
CA GLY A 27 -1.70 -6.12 -12.65
C GLY A 27 -3.09 -6.72 -12.42
N LEU A 28 -3.68 -6.46 -11.25
CA LEU A 28 -5.07 -6.83 -10.94
C LEU A 28 -6.07 -6.12 -11.85
N ALA A 29 -5.83 -4.84 -12.19
CA ALA A 29 -6.68 -4.11 -13.11
C ALA A 29 -6.77 -4.85 -14.46
N PHE A 30 -5.64 -5.23 -15.05
CA PHE A 30 -5.63 -5.98 -16.32
C PHE A 30 -6.23 -7.39 -16.17
N PHE A 31 -5.90 -8.09 -15.08
CA PHE A 31 -6.38 -9.44 -14.84
C PHE A 31 -7.91 -9.48 -14.67
N TYR A 32 -8.46 -8.66 -13.77
CA TYR A 32 -9.91 -8.56 -13.57
C TYR A 32 -10.62 -7.86 -14.73
N GLY A 33 -9.97 -6.89 -15.37
CA GLY A 33 -10.43 -6.27 -16.61
C GLY A 33 -10.63 -7.29 -17.73
N GLY A 34 -9.76 -8.30 -17.84
CA GLY A 34 -9.91 -9.40 -18.80
C GLY A 34 -11.03 -10.40 -18.49
N MET A 35 -11.50 -10.47 -17.24
CA MET A 35 -12.58 -11.38 -16.80
C MET A 35 -13.97 -10.73 -16.83
N VAL A 36 -14.07 -9.41 -16.90
CA VAL A 36 -15.36 -8.71 -16.99
C VAL A 36 -15.82 -8.56 -18.45
N ARG A 37 -17.12 -8.32 -18.64
CA ARG A 37 -17.68 -8.05 -19.98
C ARG A 37 -17.03 -6.79 -20.57
N THR A 38 -16.83 -6.75 -21.89
CA THR A 38 -16.17 -5.64 -22.61
C THR A 38 -16.72 -4.26 -22.24
N LYS A 39 -18.04 -4.13 -22.06
CA LYS A 39 -18.69 -2.86 -21.67
C LYS A 39 -18.31 -2.35 -20.28
N SER A 40 -17.77 -3.21 -19.41
CA SER A 40 -17.45 -2.93 -18.01
C SER A 40 -15.94 -2.85 -17.75
N VAL A 41 -15.10 -3.14 -18.74
CA VAL A 41 -13.63 -3.18 -18.59
C VAL A 41 -13.09 -1.83 -18.15
N LEU A 42 -13.49 -0.74 -18.82
CA LEU A 42 -13.03 0.60 -18.47
C LEU A 42 -13.34 0.95 -17.02
N ASN A 43 -14.56 0.65 -16.57
CA ASN A 43 -14.97 0.91 -15.19
C ASN A 43 -14.13 0.10 -14.18
N MET A 44 -13.85 -1.17 -14.47
CA MET A 44 -13.00 -2.01 -13.62
C MET A 44 -11.56 -1.46 -13.55
N MET A 45 -10.99 -1.08 -14.69
CA MET A 45 -9.65 -0.48 -14.75
C MET A 45 -9.58 0.82 -13.94
N MET A 46 -10.57 1.70 -14.09
CA MET A 46 -10.62 2.97 -13.35
C MET A 46 -10.76 2.77 -11.85
N MET A 47 -11.61 1.83 -11.41
CA MET A 47 -11.73 1.50 -9.98
C MET A 47 -10.39 1.07 -9.39
N SER A 48 -9.63 0.21 -10.06
CA SER A 48 -8.31 -0.21 -9.59
C SER A 48 -7.30 0.94 -9.55
N MET A 49 -7.25 1.79 -10.58
CA MET A 49 -6.29 2.91 -10.64
C MET A 49 -6.59 4.00 -9.60
N ILE A 50 -7.87 4.34 -9.40
CA ILE A 50 -8.28 5.33 -8.40
C ILE A 50 -7.99 4.82 -6.98
N THR A 51 -8.17 3.52 -6.74
CA THR A 51 -7.89 2.90 -5.43
C THR A 51 -6.42 3.05 -5.02
N ILE A 52 -5.48 2.98 -5.97
CA ILE A 52 -4.05 3.24 -5.67
C ILE A 52 -3.90 4.62 -5.03
N GLY A 53 -4.46 5.67 -5.64
CA GLY A 53 -4.37 7.04 -5.13
C GLY A 53 -5.03 7.20 -3.76
N ILE A 54 -6.27 6.71 -3.61
CA ILE A 54 -7.02 6.85 -2.36
C ILE A 54 -6.32 6.10 -1.22
N VAL A 55 -5.95 4.84 -1.43
CA VAL A 55 -5.34 4.01 -0.38
C VAL A 55 -3.96 4.56 0.00
N SER A 56 -3.14 5.02 -0.96
CA SER A 56 -1.86 5.65 -0.65
C SER A 56 -2.01 6.89 0.24
N VAL A 57 -3.01 7.74 -0.02
CA VAL A 57 -3.29 8.91 0.80
C VAL A 57 -3.75 8.51 2.21
N LEU A 58 -4.72 7.59 2.31
CA LEU A 58 -5.21 7.11 3.61
C LEU A 58 -4.10 6.43 4.43
N TRP A 59 -3.21 5.69 3.76
CA TRP A 59 -2.07 5.02 4.38
C TRP A 59 -1.13 6.02 5.06
N VAL A 60 -0.81 7.13 4.40
CA VAL A 60 0.06 8.18 4.96
C VAL A 60 -0.63 8.97 6.07
N ILE A 61 -1.93 9.25 5.95
CA ILE A 61 -2.65 10.10 6.93
C ILE A 61 -2.84 9.40 8.27
N TYR A 62 -3.28 8.14 8.27
CA TYR A 62 -3.54 7.41 9.52
C TYR A 62 -3.29 5.90 9.42
N GLY A 63 -3.23 5.32 8.21
CA GLY A 63 -3.12 3.87 8.04
C GLY A 63 -1.83 3.27 8.59
N PHE A 64 -0.70 3.97 8.44
CA PHE A 64 0.58 3.51 8.96
C PHE A 64 0.60 3.42 10.48
N GLU A 65 0.17 4.48 11.18
CA GLU A 65 0.10 4.51 12.65
C GLU A 65 -0.93 3.51 13.19
N LEU A 66 -2.04 3.33 12.47
CA LEU A 66 -3.04 2.31 12.83
C LEU A 66 -2.46 0.87 12.70
N ALA A 67 -1.53 0.63 11.79
CA ALA A 67 -0.94 -0.70 11.58
C ALA A 67 0.31 -0.96 12.43
N PHE A 68 1.18 0.04 12.56
CA PHE A 68 2.53 -0.10 13.14
C PHE A 68 2.79 0.85 14.33
N GLY A 69 1.83 1.70 14.69
CA GLY A 69 1.98 2.68 15.77
C GLY A 69 2.14 2.00 17.14
N TYR A 70 3.29 2.24 17.78
CA TYR A 70 3.70 1.60 19.03
C TYR A 70 3.03 2.15 20.29
N LYS A 71 2.30 3.27 20.19
CA LYS A 71 1.66 3.96 21.33
C LYS A 71 0.25 3.46 21.64
N ALA A 72 -0.17 2.36 21.04
CA ALA A 72 -1.54 1.86 21.17
C ALA A 72 -1.74 1.05 22.46
N ASN A 73 -2.86 1.28 23.14
CA ASN A 73 -3.29 0.50 24.31
C ASN A 73 -4.12 -0.74 23.91
N SER A 74 -4.11 -1.13 22.63
CA SER A 74 -4.94 -2.20 22.08
C SER A 74 -4.08 -3.25 21.38
N GLN A 75 -4.46 -4.52 21.47
CA GLN A 75 -3.77 -5.62 20.79
C GLN A 75 -4.15 -5.73 19.30
N TRP A 76 -5.26 -5.13 18.89
CA TRP A 76 -5.87 -5.36 17.57
C TRP A 76 -5.55 -4.27 16.56
N TYR A 77 -5.31 -3.04 17.03
CA TYR A 77 -4.97 -1.89 16.20
C TYR A 77 -3.98 -0.98 16.92
N GLY A 78 -3.17 -0.29 16.12
CA GLY A 78 -2.19 0.72 16.51
C GLY A 78 -2.82 2.03 16.98
N ALA A 79 -2.08 3.13 16.87
CA ALA A 79 -2.57 4.44 17.32
C ALA A 79 -3.35 5.12 16.19
N ILE A 80 -4.50 5.71 16.52
CA ILE A 80 -5.21 6.63 15.62
C ILE A 80 -4.66 8.03 15.91
N SER A 81 -3.62 8.41 15.18
CA SER A 81 -3.04 9.76 15.21
C SER A 81 -3.04 10.34 13.81
N PHE A 82 -3.34 11.62 13.71
CA PHE A 82 -3.25 12.41 12.47
C PHE A 82 -1.99 13.31 12.48
N SER A 83 -1.08 13.07 13.42
CA SER A 83 0.15 13.81 13.67
C SER A 83 1.30 12.88 14.01
#